data_AF-A0ABD1FS18-F1
#
_entry.id   AF-A0ABD1FS18-F1
#
_cell.length_a   1.000
_cell.length_b   1.000
_cell.length_c   1.000
_cell.angle_alpha   90.00
_cell.angle_beta   90.00
_cell.angle_gamma   90.00
#
_symmetry.space_group_name_H-M   'P 1'
#
loop_
_entity.id
_entity.type
_entity.pdbx_description
1 polymer ?
#
loop_
_entity_poly.entity_id
_entity_poly.type
_entity_poly.pdbx_seq_one_letter_code
_entity_poly.pdbx_strand_id
1 'polypeptide(L)'
;MQPNVLDRSLESQIIPCVDFLRSFLGSDEDVLFSILRHPSILRENLQKTILPNVGILRDAGVPESHIVALLRTDPRRVALAPDTFRLVVQRILNLGFSPDMKAFITGLKVMRQLSALSWKEKVRHYTRWGWSEDQVLVVIRKNPRIMPAILGLSFERRIVPRCAFYQALLSKGFVKSSSLGLLLVCSHSLFLEKYVKRFGEKDPEILITFGFVCVCYQCYNEPVA
;
A
#
# COMPACT_ATOMS: atom_id res chain seq x y z
N MET A 1 -2.81 -7.13 -25.80
CA MET A 1 -2.97 -5.66 -25.98
C MET A 1 -4.41 -5.30 -25.68
N GLN A 2 -4.68 -4.15 -25.05
CA GLN A 2 -6.06 -3.67 -24.90
C GLN A 2 -6.57 -3.23 -26.29
N PRO A 3 -7.74 -3.72 -26.76
CA PRO A 3 -8.17 -3.52 -28.15
C PRO A 3 -8.46 -2.06 -28.53
N ASN A 4 -8.64 -1.18 -27.54
CA ASN A 4 -9.07 0.21 -27.73
C ASN A 4 -7.94 1.25 -27.73
N VAL A 5 -6.68 0.84 -27.74
CA VAL A 5 -5.54 1.77 -27.92
C VAL A 5 -5.53 2.33 -29.34
N LEU A 6 -5.98 1.54 -30.31
CA LEU A 6 -6.10 1.93 -31.73
C LEU A 6 -7.29 2.87 -31.99
N ASP A 7 -8.20 3.04 -31.02
CA ASP A 7 -9.34 3.98 -31.10
C ASP A 7 -8.94 5.44 -30.84
N ARG A 8 -7.64 5.74 -30.84
CA ARG A 8 -7.09 7.07 -30.57
C ARG A 8 -6.26 7.53 -31.76
N SER A 9 -6.32 8.84 -32.04
CA SER A 9 -5.53 9.43 -33.12
C SER A 9 -4.04 9.29 -32.83
N LEU A 10 -3.31 8.85 -33.84
CA LEU A 10 -1.87 8.68 -33.77
C LEU A 10 -1.19 10.04 -33.55
N GLU A 11 -1.58 11.04 -34.32
CA GLU A 11 -0.96 12.36 -34.42
C GLU A 11 -1.30 13.26 -33.22
N SER A 12 -2.55 13.24 -32.77
CA SER A 12 -3.02 14.16 -31.73
C SER A 12 -2.95 13.60 -30.31
N GLN A 13 -2.70 12.30 -30.15
CA GLN A 13 -2.75 11.64 -28.84
C GLN A 13 -1.57 10.68 -28.60
N ILE A 14 -1.35 9.69 -29.48
CA ILE A 14 -0.35 8.63 -29.23
C ILE A 14 1.08 9.18 -29.34
N ILE A 15 1.42 9.86 -30.45
CA ILE A 15 2.75 10.44 -30.68
C ILE A 15 3.11 11.43 -29.56
N PRO A 16 2.26 12.42 -29.20
CA PRO A 16 2.55 13.33 -28.09
C PRO A 16 2.79 12.61 -26.75
N CYS A 17 2.10 11.49 -26.50
CA CYS A 17 2.29 10.69 -25.29
C CYS A 17 3.65 9.97 -25.28
N VAL A 18 4.03 9.37 -26.40
CA VAL A 18 5.32 8.72 -26.55
C VAL A 18 6.46 9.75 -26.44
N ASP A 19 6.34 10.90 -27.10
CA ASP A 19 7.35 11.97 -27.05
C ASP A 19 7.50 12.55 -25.64
N PHE A 20 6.39 12.75 -24.94
CA PHE A 20 6.41 13.13 -23.53
C PHE A 20 7.15 12.10 -22.68
N LEU A 21 6.78 10.81 -22.76
CA LEU A 21 7.45 9.76 -22.01
C LEU A 21 8.94 9.71 -22.36
N ARG A 22 9.30 9.87 -23.63
CA ARG A 22 10.69 9.91 -24.09
C ARG A 22 11.47 11.06 -23.47
N SER A 23 10.87 12.26 -23.41
CA SER A 23 11.51 13.44 -22.77
C SER A 23 11.79 13.26 -21.28
N PHE A 24 11.02 12.40 -20.58
CA PHE A 24 11.22 12.09 -19.16
C PHE A 24 12.12 10.88 -18.91
N LEU A 25 12.00 9.84 -19.75
CA LEU A 25 12.64 8.54 -19.53
C LEU A 25 14.00 8.41 -20.24
N GLY A 26 14.25 9.22 -21.26
CA GLY A 26 15.55 9.32 -21.92
C GLY A 26 15.94 8.16 -22.84
N SER A 27 15.18 7.06 -22.89
CA SER A 27 15.40 5.93 -23.80
C SER A 27 14.09 5.34 -24.34
N ASP A 28 14.12 4.81 -25.56
CA ASP A 28 12.96 4.14 -26.16
C ASP A 28 12.63 2.82 -25.44
N GLU A 29 13.63 2.10 -24.92
CA GLU A 29 13.43 0.91 -24.10
C GLU A 29 12.63 1.20 -22.83
N ASP A 30 12.92 2.30 -22.13
CA ASP A 30 12.18 2.67 -20.92
C ASP A 30 10.76 3.15 -21.22
N VAL A 31 10.57 3.85 -22.35
CA VAL A 31 9.23 4.21 -22.85
C VAL A 31 8.41 2.96 -23.13
N LEU A 32 8.99 1.99 -23.84
CA LEU A 32 8.34 0.71 -24.11
C LEU A 32 8.02 -0.03 -22.82
N PHE A 33 8.95 -0.09 -21.87
CA PHE A 33 8.72 -0.74 -20.57
C PHE A 33 7.57 -0.08 -19.80
N SER A 34 7.50 1.25 -19.79
CA SER A 34 6.40 2.02 -19.18
C SER A 34 5.05 1.69 -19.82
N ILE A 35 4.98 1.72 -21.15
CA ILE A 35 3.76 1.41 -21.92
C ILE A 35 3.34 -0.04 -21.68
N LEU A 36 4.26 -1.00 -21.70
CA LEU A 36 3.96 -2.42 -21.45
C LEU A 36 3.40 -2.66 -20.04
N ARG A 37 3.83 -1.87 -19.05
CA ARG A 37 3.29 -1.92 -17.68
C ARG A 37 1.90 -1.31 -17.57
N HIS A 38 1.58 -0.30 -18.37
CA HIS A 38 0.26 0.32 -18.38
C HIS A 38 -0.14 0.85 -19.76
N PRO A 39 -0.63 0.00 -20.68
CA PRO A 39 -0.94 0.41 -22.04
C PRO A 39 -1.98 1.54 -22.13
N SER A 40 -2.86 1.66 -21.13
CA SER A 40 -3.86 2.71 -21.07
C SER A 40 -3.28 4.12 -20.91
N ILE A 41 -1.99 4.29 -20.57
CA ILE A 41 -1.35 5.61 -20.52
C ILE A 41 -1.41 6.35 -21.87
N LEU A 42 -1.40 5.60 -22.98
CA LEU A 42 -1.54 6.17 -24.32
C LEU A 42 -2.91 6.84 -24.55
N ARG A 43 -3.89 6.54 -23.69
CA ARG A 43 -5.24 7.12 -23.72
C ARG A 43 -5.43 8.26 -22.74
N GLU A 44 -4.46 8.50 -21.85
CA GLU A 44 -4.54 9.55 -20.83
C GLU A 44 -4.29 10.93 -21.44
N ASN A 45 -4.98 11.95 -20.93
CA ASN A 45 -4.70 13.32 -21.32
C ASN A 45 -3.47 13.83 -20.56
N LEU A 46 -2.32 13.89 -21.22
CA LEU A 46 -1.06 14.32 -20.61
C LEU A 46 -1.16 15.71 -19.97
N GLN A 47 -1.73 16.66 -20.71
CA GLN A 47 -1.81 18.06 -20.31
C GLN A 47 -2.76 18.28 -19.14
N LYS A 48 -3.88 17.53 -19.10
CA LYS A 48 -4.90 17.67 -18.05
C LYS A 48 -4.69 16.74 -16.85
N THR A 49 -3.91 15.68 -16.98
CA THR A 49 -3.76 14.64 -15.95
C THR A 49 -2.31 14.46 -15.52
N ILE A 50 -1.43 14.03 -16.43
CA ILE A 50 -0.08 13.58 -16.06
C ILE A 50 0.81 14.75 -15.65
N LEU A 51 0.86 15.82 -16.45
CA LEU A 51 1.67 17.01 -16.18
C LEU A 51 1.28 17.71 -14.87
N PRO A 52 0.00 17.97 -14.58
CA PRO A 52 -0.42 18.49 -13.28
C PRO A 52 0.00 17.60 -12.12
N ASN A 53 -0.10 16.27 -12.26
CA ASN A 53 0.29 15.34 -11.19
C ASN A 53 1.81 15.29 -10.97
N VAL A 54 2.60 15.42 -12.03
CA VAL A 54 4.06 15.61 -11.92
C VAL A 54 4.36 16.93 -11.19
N GLY A 55 3.65 18.01 -11.50
CA GLY A 55 3.74 19.27 -10.77
C GLY A 55 3.44 19.11 -9.27
N ILE A 56 2.35 18.43 -8.92
CA ILE A 56 1.99 18.14 -7.53
C ILE A 56 3.10 17.36 -6.80
N LEU A 57 3.76 16.40 -7.47
CA LEU A 57 4.88 15.65 -6.88
C LEU A 57 6.10 16.56 -6.65
N ARG A 58 6.40 17.46 -7.59
CA ARG A 58 7.48 18.44 -7.47
C ARG A 58 7.24 19.43 -6.34
N ASP A 59 6.03 19.98 -6.26
CA ASP A 59 5.61 20.90 -5.20
C ASP A 59 5.67 20.23 -3.82
N ALA A 60 5.41 18.92 -3.77
CA ALA A 60 5.56 18.12 -2.57
C ALA A 60 7.03 17.76 -2.24
N GLY A 61 8.01 18.14 -3.06
CA GLY A 61 9.43 17.90 -2.83
C GLY A 61 9.92 16.51 -3.25
N VAL A 62 9.18 15.77 -4.06
CA VAL A 62 9.60 14.45 -4.56
C VAL A 62 10.75 14.64 -5.55
N PRO A 63 11.91 13.96 -5.37
CA PRO A 63 13.04 14.11 -6.30
C PRO A 63 12.70 13.66 -7.72
N GLU A 64 13.22 14.35 -8.74
CA GLU A 64 12.99 13.99 -10.15
C GLU A 64 13.33 12.53 -10.45
N SER A 65 14.41 11.99 -9.85
CA SER A 65 14.79 10.59 -10.01
C SER A 65 13.70 9.60 -9.54
N HIS A 66 12.91 9.96 -8.53
CA HIS A 66 11.78 9.17 -8.05
C HIS A 66 10.56 9.30 -8.96
N ILE A 67 10.32 10.48 -9.52
CA ILE A 67 9.24 10.73 -10.50
C ILE A 67 9.51 9.96 -11.79
N VAL A 68 10.74 10.02 -12.31
CA VAL A 68 11.18 9.24 -13.47
C VAL A 68 11.04 7.74 -13.20
N ALA A 69 11.49 7.27 -12.04
CA ALA A 69 11.34 5.86 -11.66
C ALA A 69 9.85 5.43 -11.59
N LEU A 70 8.96 6.31 -11.13
CA LEU A 70 7.51 6.08 -11.07
C LEU A 70 6.91 5.97 -12.46
N LEU A 71 7.21 6.92 -13.35
CA LEU A 71 6.75 6.91 -14.75
C LEU A 71 7.24 5.68 -15.51
N ARG A 72 8.47 5.23 -15.22
CA ARG A 72 9.05 4.04 -15.84
C ARG A 72 8.40 2.75 -15.36
N THR A 73 8.23 2.59 -14.05
CA THR A 73 7.86 1.30 -13.45
C THR A 73 6.37 1.12 -13.19
N ASP A 74 5.65 2.21 -12.94
CA ASP A 74 4.23 2.19 -12.58
C ASP A 74 3.53 3.51 -12.95
N PRO A 75 3.51 3.87 -14.25
CA PRO A 75 2.93 5.12 -14.75
C PRO A 75 1.47 5.32 -14.36
N ARG A 76 0.73 4.21 -14.13
CA ARG A 76 -0.65 4.22 -13.62
C ARG A 76 -0.80 5.05 -12.35
N ARG A 77 0.25 5.22 -11.54
CA ARG A 77 0.16 5.96 -10.27
C ARG A 77 -0.06 7.46 -10.44
N VAL A 78 0.36 8.04 -11.56
CA VAL A 78 0.16 9.46 -11.86
C VAL A 78 -1.01 9.69 -12.84
N ALA A 79 -1.78 8.64 -13.16
CA ALA A 79 -2.98 8.71 -14.00
C ALA A 79 -4.27 8.80 -13.14
N LEU A 80 -4.31 9.75 -12.20
CA LEU A 80 -5.51 10.09 -11.41
C LEU A 80 -5.92 11.52 -11.72
N ALA A 81 -7.21 11.86 -11.56
CA ALA A 81 -7.64 13.26 -11.67
C ALA A 81 -6.83 14.14 -10.68
N PRO A 82 -6.36 15.34 -11.08
CA PRO A 82 -5.43 16.13 -10.28
C PRO A 82 -5.87 16.42 -8.84
N ASP A 83 -7.16 16.69 -8.63
CA ASP A 83 -7.68 16.94 -7.29
C ASP A 83 -7.65 15.69 -6.41
N THR A 84 -7.98 14.52 -6.99
CA THR A 84 -7.87 13.24 -6.29
C THR A 84 -6.40 12.91 -5.98
N PHE A 85 -5.51 13.17 -6.95
CA PHE A 85 -4.08 12.92 -6.78
C PHE A 85 -3.47 13.79 -5.69
N ARG A 86 -3.85 15.07 -5.61
CA ARG A 86 -3.44 16.00 -4.55
C ARG A 86 -3.84 15.51 -3.17
N LEU A 87 -5.07 15.03 -3.01
CA LEU A 87 -5.55 14.45 -1.73
C LEU A 87 -4.73 13.21 -1.35
N VAL A 88 -4.37 12.37 -2.31
CA VAL A 88 -3.51 11.19 -2.07
C VAL A 88 -2.12 11.62 -1.59
N VAL A 89 -1.48 12.57 -2.28
CA VAL A 89 -0.15 13.09 -1.92
C VAL A 89 -0.17 13.71 -0.52
N GLN A 90 -1.11 14.62 -0.24
CA GLN A 90 -1.25 15.24 1.09
C GLN A 90 -1.44 14.20 2.19
N ARG A 91 -2.21 13.14 1.92
CA ARG A 91 -2.43 12.09 2.91
C ARG A 91 -1.16 11.29 3.19
N ILE A 92 -0.34 11.00 2.19
CA ILE A 92 0.97 10.34 2.38
C ILE A 92 1.88 11.21 3.24
N LEU A 93 1.91 12.52 2.99
CA LEU A 93 2.68 13.48 3.79
C LEU A 93 2.18 13.52 5.25
N ASN A 94 0.87 13.59 5.47
CA ASN A 94 0.26 13.59 6.82
C ASN A 94 0.53 12.30 7.60
N LEU A 95 0.70 11.17 6.89
CA LEU A 95 1.12 9.92 7.49
C LEU A 95 2.61 9.93 7.91
N GLY A 96 3.37 10.97 7.54
CA GLY A 96 4.77 11.17 7.92
C GLY A 96 5.78 10.55 6.97
N PHE A 97 5.38 10.25 5.73
CA PHE A 97 6.30 9.76 4.71
C PHE A 97 7.04 10.93 4.07
N SER A 98 8.36 10.90 4.17
CA SER A 98 9.19 11.90 3.51
C SER A 98 9.19 11.70 1.98
N PRO A 99 9.01 12.78 1.19
CA PRO A 99 8.98 12.75 -0.28
C PRO A 99 10.22 12.16 -0.96
N ASP A 100 11.38 12.29 -0.31
CA ASP A 100 12.70 11.85 -0.80
C ASP A 100 12.94 10.34 -0.62
N MET A 101 12.10 9.67 0.16
CA MET A 101 12.23 8.24 0.40
C MET A 101 11.46 7.41 -0.63
N LYS A 102 12.04 6.29 -1.07
CA LYS A 102 11.33 5.24 -1.84
C LYS A 102 10.03 4.76 -1.19
N ALA A 103 9.95 4.90 0.13
CA ALA A 103 8.75 4.70 0.93
C ALA A 103 7.53 5.50 0.43
N PHE A 104 7.75 6.74 -0.04
CA PHE A 104 6.70 7.60 -0.57
C PHE A 104 5.99 6.99 -1.79
N ILE A 105 6.77 6.41 -2.71
CA ILE A 105 6.25 5.68 -3.87
C ILE A 105 5.44 4.44 -3.46
N THR A 106 5.88 3.76 -2.40
CA THR A 106 5.11 2.67 -1.80
C THR A 106 3.79 3.18 -1.20
N GLY A 107 3.80 4.38 -0.61
CA GLY A 107 2.59 5.08 -0.17
C GLY A 107 1.59 5.28 -1.31
N LEU A 108 2.03 5.84 -2.45
CA LEU A 108 1.18 6.05 -3.64
C LEU A 108 0.53 4.75 -4.11
N LYS A 109 1.26 3.62 -4.03
CA LYS A 109 0.74 2.29 -4.37
C LYS A 109 -0.45 1.89 -3.53
N VAL A 110 -0.33 2.06 -2.22
CA VAL A 110 -1.30 1.60 -1.24
C VAL A 110 -2.50 2.51 -1.21
N MET A 111 -2.28 3.83 -1.24
CA MET A 111 -3.35 4.82 -1.14
C MET A 111 -4.28 4.78 -2.35
N ARG A 112 -3.76 4.48 -3.54
CA ARG A 112 -4.59 4.27 -4.74
C ARG A 112 -5.52 3.05 -4.62
N GLN A 113 -5.17 2.07 -3.79
CA GLN A 113 -5.97 0.86 -3.57
C GLN A 113 -6.93 0.99 -2.37
N LEU A 114 -6.83 2.08 -1.60
CA LEU A 114 -7.54 2.26 -0.35
C LEU A 114 -8.53 3.42 -0.44
N SER A 115 -9.83 3.12 -0.39
CA SER A 115 -10.85 4.16 -0.28
C SER A 115 -10.80 4.83 1.10
N ALA A 116 -11.28 6.08 1.20
CA ALA A 116 -11.38 6.77 2.50
C ALA A 116 -12.22 5.99 3.52
N LEU A 117 -13.28 5.30 3.06
CA LEU A 117 -14.12 4.43 3.88
C LEU A 117 -13.33 3.24 4.41
N SER A 118 -12.62 2.52 3.55
CA SER A 118 -11.82 1.35 3.95
C SER A 118 -10.69 1.69 4.93
N TRP A 119 -10.19 2.93 4.91
CA TRP A 119 -9.27 3.41 5.96
C TRP A 119 -9.95 3.59 7.30
N LYS A 120 -11.05 4.35 7.34
CA LYS A 120 -11.75 4.65 8.59
C LYS A 120 -12.22 3.37 9.27
N GLU A 121 -12.70 2.41 8.48
CA GLU A 121 -13.06 1.08 8.97
C GLU A 121 -11.84 0.37 9.56
N LYS A 122 -10.71 0.30 8.84
CA LYS A 122 -9.48 -0.33 9.35
C LYS A 122 -8.99 0.30 10.65
N VAL A 123 -8.93 1.63 10.73
CA VAL A 123 -8.56 2.35 11.96
C VAL A 123 -9.53 2.03 13.09
N ARG A 124 -10.84 2.07 12.85
CA ARG A 124 -11.87 1.71 13.85
C ARG A 124 -11.67 0.30 14.40
N HIS A 125 -11.33 -0.65 13.54
CA HIS A 125 -11.07 -2.00 14.00
C HIS A 125 -9.79 -2.10 14.85
N TYR A 126 -8.70 -1.40 14.49
CA TYR A 126 -7.53 -1.31 15.38
C TYR A 126 -7.92 -0.72 16.75
N THR A 127 -8.76 0.32 16.78
CA THR A 127 -9.24 0.94 18.03
C THR A 127 -10.05 0.00 18.92
N ARG A 128 -10.98 -0.77 18.35
CA ARG A 128 -11.73 -1.81 19.10
C ARG A 128 -10.82 -2.83 19.78
N TRP A 129 -9.58 -2.94 19.32
CA TRP A 129 -8.62 -3.97 19.69
C TRP A 129 -7.49 -3.43 20.56
N GLY A 130 -7.70 -2.26 21.17
CA GLY A 130 -6.77 -1.62 22.09
C GLY A 130 -5.64 -0.84 21.42
N TRP A 131 -5.71 -0.65 20.09
CA TRP A 131 -4.73 0.16 19.35
C TRP A 131 -5.29 1.55 19.07
N SER A 132 -4.67 2.58 19.63
CA SER A 132 -4.95 3.97 19.22
C SER A 132 -4.52 4.20 17.77
N GLU A 133 -5.18 5.15 17.10
CA GLU A 133 -4.77 5.59 15.76
C GLU A 133 -3.29 6.02 15.74
N ASP A 134 -2.85 6.71 16.80
CA ASP A 134 -1.45 7.14 16.96
C ASP A 134 -0.46 5.97 16.97
N GLN A 135 -0.78 4.86 17.64
CA GLN A 135 0.08 3.68 17.64
C GLN A 135 0.21 3.05 16.24
N VAL A 136 -0.90 3.01 15.49
CA VAL A 136 -0.89 2.54 14.08
C VAL A 136 -0.01 3.46 13.23
N LEU A 137 -0.16 4.78 13.39
CA LEU A 137 0.62 5.76 12.66
C LEU A 137 2.12 5.70 13.01
N VAL A 138 2.48 5.53 14.27
CA VAL A 138 3.88 5.36 14.70
C VAL A 138 4.51 4.14 14.05
N VAL A 139 3.77 3.03 13.98
CA VAL A 139 4.26 1.78 13.37
C VAL A 139 4.45 1.96 11.86
N ILE A 140 3.51 2.61 11.17
CA ILE A 140 3.63 2.95 9.74
C ILE A 140 4.83 3.87 9.49
N ARG A 141 5.03 4.92 10.30
CA ARG A 141 6.14 5.88 10.18
C ARG A 141 7.50 5.21 10.39
N LYS A 142 7.62 4.38 11.42
CA LYS A 142 8.87 3.67 11.74
C LYS A 142 9.24 2.62 10.69
N ASN A 143 8.25 2.06 9.99
CA ASN A 143 8.52 1.08 8.96
C ASN A 143 7.53 1.21 7.78
N PRO A 144 7.79 2.15 6.86
CA PRO A 144 6.96 2.38 5.68
C PRO A 144 6.64 1.14 4.83
N ARG A 145 7.52 0.12 4.85
CA ARG A 145 7.34 -1.13 4.09
C ARG A 145 6.18 -1.98 4.59
N ILE A 146 5.69 -1.73 5.81
CA ILE A 146 4.55 -2.46 6.38
C ILE A 146 3.21 -1.85 5.94
N MET A 147 3.21 -0.64 5.38
CA MET A 147 2.00 0.07 4.98
C MET A 147 1.11 -0.78 4.05
N PRO A 148 1.64 -1.49 3.03
CA PRO A 148 0.83 -2.43 2.25
C PRO A 148 0.26 -3.59 3.06
N ALA A 149 0.93 -4.03 4.13
CA ALA A 149 0.41 -5.09 4.98
C ALA A 149 -0.73 -4.58 5.87
N ILE A 150 -0.51 -3.47 6.58
CA ILE A 150 -1.48 -2.85 7.50
C ILE A 150 -2.73 -2.36 6.76
N LEU A 151 -2.54 -1.83 5.54
CA LEU A 151 -3.61 -1.18 4.79
C LEU A 151 -4.08 -1.97 3.57
N GLY A 152 -3.29 -2.91 3.04
CA GLY A 152 -3.64 -3.67 1.83
C GLY A 152 -4.15 -5.08 2.11
N LEU A 153 -3.84 -5.69 3.26
CA LEU A 153 -4.31 -7.04 3.58
C LEU A 153 -5.73 -7.04 4.16
N SER A 154 -6.40 -8.19 4.03
CA SER A 154 -7.69 -8.44 4.69
C SER A 154 -7.50 -8.31 6.20
N PHE A 155 -8.24 -7.37 6.78
CA PHE A 155 -8.17 -7.05 8.19
C PHE A 155 -8.54 -8.28 9.02
N GLU A 156 -9.69 -8.86 8.74
CA GLU A 156 -10.30 -9.98 9.47
C GLU A 156 -9.51 -11.28 9.33
N ARG A 157 -9.00 -11.59 8.14
CA ARG A 157 -8.33 -12.88 7.90
C ARG A 157 -6.88 -12.89 8.36
N ARG A 158 -6.23 -11.73 8.46
CA ARG A 158 -4.75 -11.69 8.59
C ARG A 158 -4.23 -10.77 9.67
N ILE A 159 -4.78 -9.57 9.78
CA ILE A 159 -4.32 -8.61 10.78
C ILE A 159 -4.86 -8.99 12.15
N VAL A 160 -6.14 -9.35 12.20
CA VAL A 160 -6.88 -9.73 13.41
C VAL A 160 -6.20 -10.88 14.17
N PRO A 161 -6.07 -12.09 13.62
CA PRO A 161 -5.49 -13.20 14.38
C PRO A 161 -4.07 -12.92 14.87
N ARG A 162 -3.32 -12.13 14.09
CA ARG A 162 -1.93 -11.77 14.36
C ARG A 162 -1.76 -10.72 15.44
N CYS A 163 -2.60 -9.68 15.44
CA CYS A 163 -2.61 -8.68 16.51
C CYS A 163 -3.03 -9.30 17.84
N ALA A 164 -4.07 -10.15 17.84
CA ALA A 164 -4.50 -10.83 19.06
C ALA A 164 -3.40 -11.76 19.61
N PHE A 165 -2.76 -12.54 18.74
CA PHE A 165 -1.60 -13.34 19.10
C PHE A 165 -0.47 -12.49 19.70
N TYR A 166 -0.15 -11.38 19.03
CA TYR A 166 0.88 -10.47 19.50
C TYR A 166 0.56 -9.86 20.87
N GLN A 167 -0.70 -9.48 21.13
CA GLN A 167 -1.10 -8.96 22.44
C GLN A 167 -0.92 -10.00 23.55
N ALA A 168 -1.23 -11.27 23.28
CA ALA A 168 -0.98 -12.36 24.22
C ALA A 168 0.53 -12.57 24.48
N LEU A 169 1.37 -12.49 23.42
CA LEU A 169 2.82 -12.50 23.58
C LEU A 169 3.32 -11.30 24.40
N LEU A 170 2.74 -10.13 24.20
CA LEU A 170 3.13 -8.89 24.85
C LEU A 170 2.76 -8.90 26.34
N SER A 171 1.55 -9.35 26.69
CA SER A 171 1.09 -9.43 28.09
C SER A 171 1.88 -10.43 28.92
N LYS A 172 2.37 -11.51 28.29
CA LYS A 172 3.27 -12.49 28.90
C LYS A 172 4.76 -12.10 28.83
N GLY A 173 5.09 -10.92 28.28
CA GLY A 173 6.45 -10.39 28.23
C GLY A 173 7.39 -11.05 27.20
N PHE A 174 6.86 -11.87 26.28
CA PHE A 174 7.67 -12.59 25.29
C PHE A 174 8.18 -11.72 24.15
N VAL A 175 7.54 -10.58 23.89
CA VAL A 175 7.92 -9.65 22.81
C VAL A 175 7.90 -8.21 23.30
N LYS A 176 8.72 -7.35 22.69
CA LYS A 176 8.68 -5.90 22.90
C LYS A 176 7.69 -5.24 21.95
N SER A 177 7.11 -4.11 22.36
CA SER A 177 6.19 -3.27 21.56
C SER A 177 6.69 -2.95 20.15
N SER A 178 8.02 -2.86 19.98
CA SER A 178 8.70 -2.62 18.71
C SER A 178 8.67 -3.78 17.70
N SER A 179 8.25 -4.98 18.11
CA SER A 179 8.36 -6.22 17.31
C SER A 179 7.15 -6.48 16.41
N LEU A 180 6.05 -5.75 16.60
CA LEU A 180 4.81 -5.99 15.86
C LEU A 180 4.96 -5.89 14.34
N GLY A 181 5.75 -4.91 13.87
CA GLY A 181 5.88 -4.67 12.43
C GLY A 181 6.33 -5.91 11.64
N LEU A 182 7.23 -6.72 12.22
CA LEU A 182 7.70 -7.95 11.59
C LEU A 182 6.63 -9.05 11.56
N LEU A 183 5.81 -9.12 12.60
CA LEU A 183 4.73 -10.10 12.74
C LEU A 183 3.60 -9.82 11.72
N LEU A 184 3.24 -8.55 11.51
CA LEU A 184 2.19 -8.16 10.56
C LEU A 184 2.57 -8.41 9.09
N VAL A 185 3.87 -8.31 8.76
CA VAL A 185 4.33 -8.36 7.36
C VAL A 185 4.70 -9.75 6.88
N CYS A 186 5.09 -10.66 7.76
CA CYS A 186 5.57 -11.98 7.34
C CYS A 186 4.50 -12.81 6.58
N SER A 187 4.93 -13.79 5.78
CA SER A 187 4.00 -14.72 5.11
C SER A 187 3.17 -15.51 6.15
N HIS A 188 2.09 -16.17 5.73
CA HIS A 188 1.34 -17.03 6.65
C HIS A 188 2.21 -18.18 7.19
N SER A 189 3.00 -18.82 6.31
CA SER A 189 3.96 -19.87 6.69
C SER A 189 4.99 -19.39 7.72
N LEU A 190 5.64 -18.25 7.47
CA LEU A 190 6.63 -17.69 8.39
C LEU A 190 6.02 -17.28 9.72
N PHE A 191 4.77 -16.80 9.71
CA PHE A 191 4.08 -16.48 10.95
C PHE A 191 3.86 -17.73 11.81
N LEU A 192 3.37 -18.82 11.21
CA LEU A 192 3.16 -20.08 11.91
C LEU A 192 4.48 -20.65 12.45
N GLU A 193 5.52 -20.67 11.64
CA GLU A 193 6.81 -21.25 12.01
C GLU A 193 7.54 -20.43 13.08
N LYS A 194 7.73 -19.12 12.84
CA LYS A 194 8.58 -18.29 13.70
C LYS A 194 7.90 -17.83 14.98
N TYR A 195 6.57 -17.76 14.99
CA TYR A 195 5.81 -17.23 16.12
C TYR A 195 4.90 -18.30 16.72
N VAL A 196 3.96 -18.87 15.97
CA VAL A 196 2.96 -19.78 16.55
C VAL A 196 3.60 -21.04 17.11
N LYS A 197 4.43 -21.74 16.33
CA LYS A 197 5.12 -22.95 16.77
C LYS A 197 6.11 -22.63 17.90
N ARG A 198 7.00 -21.66 17.67
CA ARG A 198 8.04 -21.28 18.64
C ARG A 198 7.50 -20.87 20.01
N PHE A 199 6.45 -20.06 20.05
CA PHE A 199 5.87 -19.60 21.32
C PHE A 199 4.83 -20.57 21.86
N GLY A 200 4.15 -21.35 21.01
CA GLY A 200 3.26 -22.42 21.46
C GLY A 200 4.00 -23.57 22.15
N GLU A 201 5.23 -23.88 21.74
CA GLU A 201 6.10 -24.83 22.44
C GLU A 201 6.54 -24.31 23.82
N LYS A 202 6.68 -22.97 23.96
CA LYS A 202 7.09 -22.33 25.22
C LYS A 202 5.94 -22.11 26.19
N ASP A 203 4.76 -21.86 25.64
CA ASP A 203 3.54 -21.57 26.39
C ASP A 203 2.31 -22.05 25.57
N PRO A 204 1.84 -23.28 25.83
CA PRO A 204 0.72 -23.87 25.10
C PRO A 204 -0.59 -23.08 25.23
N GLU A 205 -0.79 -22.30 26.30
CA GLU A 205 -2.00 -21.48 26.47
C GLU A 205 -2.14 -20.40 25.39
N ILE A 206 -1.01 -19.95 24.84
CA ILE A 206 -0.98 -18.93 23.79
C ILE A 206 -1.60 -19.44 22.48
N LEU A 207 -1.59 -20.77 22.26
CA LEU A 207 -2.24 -21.42 21.14
C LEU A 207 -3.76 -21.43 21.30
N ILE A 208 -4.27 -21.49 22.54
CA ILE A 208 -5.70 -21.44 22.84
C ILE A 208 -6.23 -20.04 22.50
N THR A 209 -5.51 -18.97 22.89
CA THR A 209 -5.87 -17.60 22.49
C THR A 209 -5.85 -17.42 20.98
N PHE A 210 -4.87 -17.99 20.28
CA PHE A 210 -4.80 -17.95 18.81
C PHE A 210 -5.94 -18.70 18.13
N GLY A 211 -6.21 -19.93 18.60
CA GLY A 211 -7.23 -20.82 18.06
C GLY A 211 -8.63 -20.24 18.26
N PHE A 212 -8.94 -19.72 19.45
CA PHE A 212 -10.24 -19.12 19.75
C PHE A 212 -10.52 -17.89 18.88
N VAL A 213 -9.52 -17.03 18.66
CA VAL A 213 -9.67 -15.85 17.79
C VAL A 213 -9.85 -16.26 16.33
N CYS A 214 -9.15 -17.29 15.85
CA CYS A 214 -9.34 -17.82 14.50
C CYS A 214 -10.74 -18.44 14.30
N VAL A 215 -11.22 -19.22 15.28
CA VAL A 215 -12.52 -19.92 15.23
C VAL A 215 -13.69 -18.94 15.36
N CYS A 216 -13.67 -18.04 16.34
CA CYS A 216 -14.74 -17.04 16.51
C CYS A 216 -14.91 -16.13 15.27
N TYR A 217 -13.84 -15.85 14.53
CA TYR A 217 -13.91 -15.07 13.29
C TYR A 217 -14.40 -15.86 12.09
N GLN A 218 -14.13 -17.17 12.02
CA GLN A 218 -14.72 -18.05 11.00
C GLN A 218 -16.23 -18.17 11.23
N CYS A 219 -16.68 -18.31 12.48
CA CYS A 219 -18.11 -18.40 12.83
C CYS A 219 -18.90 -17.09 12.63
N TYR A 220 -18.26 -15.91 12.69
CA TYR A 220 -18.95 -14.62 12.52
C TYR A 220 -19.26 -14.26 11.06
N ASN A 221 -18.67 -14.99 10.10
CA ASN A 221 -18.69 -14.66 8.66
C ASN A 221 -19.21 -15.82 7.79
N GLU A 222 -19.74 -16.89 8.38
CA GLU A 222 -20.60 -17.78 7.61
C GLU A 222 -21.90 -17.04 7.29
N PRO A 223 -22.40 -17.07 6.04
CA PRO A 223 -23.74 -16.57 5.78
C PRO A 223 -24.69 -17.39 6.64
N VAL A 224 -25.51 -16.69 7.43
CA VAL A 224 -26.64 -17.32 8.12
C VAL A 224 -27.45 -18.00 7.03
N ALA A 225 -27.53 -19.33 7.11
CA ALA A 225 -28.25 -20.18 6.16
C ALA A 225 -29.73 -19.78 6.06
#